data_AF-A0AA88SHY3-F1
#
_entry.id   AF-A0AA88SHY3-F1
#
_cell.length_a   1.000
_cell.length_b   1.000
_cell.length_c   1.000
_cell.angle_alpha   90.00
_cell.angle_beta   90.00
_cell.angle_gamma   90.00
#
_symmetry.space_group_name_H-M   'P 1'
#
loop_
_entity.id
_entity.type
_entity.pdbx_description
1 polymer ?
#
loop_
_entity_poly.entity_id
_entity_poly.type
_entity_poly.pdbx_seq_one_letter_code
_entity_poly.pdbx_strand_id
1 'polypeptide(L)'
;MRAKLHASNSNNHGEQNALNGGMCMHDEAASHCIDMIDQTTLGHRFIKAEFNITLRIGWQIDPFGHSAVQAYLLGAEAYLLGIFSKSLEVIWRGSKSLGSSAQIFAGAFPEAYEPPNGFYFEVNDDSPIV
;
A
#
# COMPACT_ATOMS: atom_id res chain seq x y z
N MET A 1 -22.67 16.03 9.99
CA MET A 1 -21.43 15.41 9.50
C MET A 1 -20.78 14.67 10.68
N ARG A 2 -21.16 13.41 10.93
CA ARG A 2 -20.55 12.58 11.99
C ARG A 2 -20.82 11.09 11.69
N ALA A 3 -20.05 10.54 10.75
CA ALA A 3 -19.93 9.09 10.57
C ALA A 3 -18.82 8.58 11.50
N LYS A 4 -19.02 8.68 12.82
CA LYS A 4 -18.21 7.97 13.81
C LYS A 4 -19.11 6.91 14.45
N LEU A 5 -19.39 5.85 13.72
CA LEU A 5 -20.18 4.74 14.22
C LEU A 5 -19.52 3.44 13.77
N HIS A 6 -19.06 2.67 14.76
CA HIS A 6 -18.52 1.30 14.73
C HIS A 6 -17.01 1.05 14.53
N ALA A 7 -16.27 1.81 13.70
CA ALA A 7 -14.83 1.51 13.54
C ALA A 7 -13.99 1.78 14.81
N SER A 8 -14.46 2.64 15.73
CA SER A 8 -13.74 2.98 16.97
C SER A 8 -14.01 2.05 18.16
N ASN A 9 -14.91 1.06 18.02
CA ASN A 9 -15.39 0.24 19.15
C ASN A 9 -14.83 -1.18 19.18
N SER A 10 -13.99 -1.59 18.23
CA SER A 10 -13.24 -2.84 18.36
C SER A 10 -12.08 -2.61 19.34
N ASN A 11 -12.25 -3.08 20.58
CA ASN A 11 -11.21 -3.10 21.63
C ASN A 11 -10.05 -4.08 21.32
N ASN A 12 -9.95 -4.57 20.08
CA ASN A 12 -8.92 -5.49 19.62
C ASN A 12 -8.07 -4.79 18.55
N HIS A 13 -6.85 -4.42 18.93
CA HIS A 13 -5.85 -3.69 18.13
C HIS A 13 -5.30 -4.43 16.89
N GLY A 14 -6.06 -5.31 16.25
CA GLY A 14 -5.58 -6.11 15.10
C GLY A 14 -6.61 -6.51 14.05
N GLU A 15 -7.91 -6.25 14.27
CA GLU A 15 -8.95 -6.66 13.31
C GLU A 15 -9.00 -5.78 12.06
N GLN A 16 -8.53 -4.53 12.15
CA GLN A 16 -8.52 -3.57 11.05
C GLN A 16 -7.18 -2.83 11.01
N ASN A 17 -6.42 -3.08 9.94
CA ASN A 17 -5.16 -2.39 9.68
C ASN A 17 -5.30 -1.54 8.41
N ALA A 18 -4.98 -0.26 8.51
CA ALA A 18 -4.83 0.57 7.32
C ALA A 18 -3.46 0.32 6.68
N LEU A 19 -3.41 0.36 5.35
CA LEU A 19 -2.20 0.24 4.53
C LEU A 19 -2.16 1.41 3.54
N ASN A 20 -0.96 1.75 3.04
CA ASN A 20 -0.69 2.91 2.18
C ASN A 20 -1.01 4.26 2.85
N GLY A 21 -2.30 4.55 3.08
CA GLY A 21 -2.74 5.69 3.86
C GLY A 21 -2.89 6.99 3.10
N GLY A 22 -2.61 7.01 1.80
CA GLY A 22 -2.94 8.16 0.95
C GLY A 22 -4.44 8.32 0.76
N MET A 23 -4.82 9.45 0.17
CA MET A 23 -6.20 9.65 -0.30
C MET A 23 -6.57 8.65 -1.41
N CYS A 24 -5.59 8.19 -2.18
CA CYS A 24 -5.73 7.12 -3.15
C CYS A 24 -4.44 6.29 -3.27
N MET A 25 -4.53 5.22 -4.08
CA MET A 25 -3.38 4.56 -4.67
C MET A 25 -3.03 5.31 -5.96
N HIS A 26 -2.01 6.16 -5.94
CA HIS A 26 -1.65 7.00 -7.08
C HIS A 26 -0.87 6.24 -8.15
N ASP A 27 -0.99 6.67 -9.41
CA ASP A 27 -0.12 6.23 -10.50
C ASP A 27 1.32 6.70 -10.27
N GLU A 28 2.29 5.93 -10.75
CA GLU A 28 3.72 6.20 -10.58
C GLU A 28 4.41 6.67 -11.88
N ALA A 29 3.74 6.61 -13.04
CA ALA A 29 4.32 7.00 -14.32
C ALA A 29 4.04 8.47 -14.70
N ALA A 30 2.80 8.93 -14.48
CA ALA A 30 2.31 10.24 -14.91
C ALA A 30 2.14 11.25 -13.76
N SER A 31 2.23 10.80 -12.51
CA SER A 31 2.09 11.68 -11.33
C SER A 31 3.35 12.52 -11.10
N HIS A 32 3.15 13.79 -10.73
CA HIS A 32 4.25 14.62 -10.25
C HIS A 32 4.53 14.30 -8.76
N CYS A 33 5.79 14.37 -8.35
CA CYS A 33 6.19 13.99 -6.99
C CYS A 33 5.54 14.83 -5.88
N ILE A 34 5.23 16.10 -6.17
CA ILE A 34 4.50 16.98 -5.24
C ILE A 34 3.09 16.45 -5.00
N ASP A 35 2.38 16.03 -6.06
CA ASP A 35 1.02 15.52 -5.94
C ASP A 35 1.00 14.19 -5.17
N MET A 36 2.02 13.34 -5.37
CA MET A 36 2.23 12.12 -4.58
C MET A 36 2.39 12.44 -3.09
N ILE A 37 3.19 13.46 -2.74
CA ILE A 37 3.39 13.90 -1.35
C ILE A 37 2.11 14.47 -0.77
N ASP A 38 1.41 15.34 -1.49
CA ASP A 38 0.24 16.05 -1.00
C ASP A 38 -0.92 15.08 -0.71
N GLN A 39 -1.22 14.18 -1.65
CA GLN A 39 -2.28 13.19 -1.47
C GLN A 39 -1.95 12.21 -0.34
N THR A 40 -0.68 11.81 -0.21
CA THR A 40 -0.23 10.91 0.88
C THR A 40 -0.33 11.61 2.23
N THR A 41 0.14 12.86 2.30
CA THR A 41 0.15 13.67 3.52
C THR A 41 -1.27 13.93 4.01
N LEU A 42 -2.20 14.22 3.09
CA LEU A 42 -3.60 14.48 3.44
C LEU A 42 -4.24 13.24 4.09
N GLY A 43 -4.08 12.06 3.50
CA GLY A 43 -4.60 10.81 4.05
C GLY A 43 -3.93 10.41 5.38
N HIS A 44 -2.60 10.51 5.47
CA HIS A 44 -1.86 10.21 6.70
C HIS A 44 -2.26 11.13 7.86
N ARG A 45 -2.48 12.43 7.59
CA ARG A 45 -2.95 13.38 8.62
C ARG A 45 -4.34 13.03 9.13
N PHE A 46 -5.24 12.64 8.24
CA PHE A 46 -6.58 12.18 8.62
C PHE A 46 -6.50 10.94 9.52
N ILE A 47 -5.74 9.92 9.09
CA ILE A 47 -5.58 8.66 9.84
C ILE A 47 -4.95 8.92 11.21
N LYS A 48 -3.93 9.79 11.28
CA LYS A 48 -3.29 10.15 12.54
C LYS A 48 -4.24 10.90 13.47
N ALA A 49 -5.05 11.82 12.95
CA ALA A 49 -5.99 12.60 13.75
C ALA A 49 -7.14 11.75 14.29
N GLU A 50 -7.65 10.81 13.48
CA GLU A 50 -8.83 10.02 13.85
C GLU A 50 -8.50 8.74 14.63
N PHE A 51 -7.37 8.09 14.31
CA PHE A 51 -7.02 6.77 14.87
C PHE A 51 -5.70 6.77 15.63
N ASN A 52 -4.94 7.87 15.62
CA ASN A 52 -3.59 7.96 16.20
C ASN A 52 -2.58 6.92 15.65
N ILE A 53 -2.86 6.35 14.48
CA ILE A 53 -2.01 5.36 13.81
C ILE A 53 -0.99 6.07 12.91
N THR A 54 0.22 5.54 12.84
CA THR A 54 1.25 5.94 11.87
C THR A 54 1.56 4.75 10.97
N LEU A 55 1.32 4.91 9.68
CA LEU A 55 1.43 3.84 8.70
C LEU A 55 2.87 3.63 8.26
N ARG A 56 3.27 2.36 8.18
CA ARG A 56 4.65 1.95 7.86
C ARG A 56 4.74 1.09 6.60
N ILE A 57 3.61 0.63 6.06
CA ILE A 57 3.55 -0.28 4.91
C ILE A 57 2.78 0.41 3.78
N GLY A 58 3.43 0.50 2.62
CA GLY A 58 2.83 0.95 1.38
C GLY A 58 2.16 -0.20 0.63
N TRP A 59 1.07 0.10 -0.08
CA TRP A 59 0.27 -0.86 -0.83
C TRP A 59 0.00 -0.30 -2.24
N GLN A 60 0.71 -0.82 -3.23
CA GLN A 60 0.74 -0.38 -4.62
C GLN A 60 0.54 -1.57 -5.56
N ILE A 61 -0.66 -2.14 -5.56
CA ILE A 61 -0.95 -3.39 -6.29
C ILE A 61 -1.41 -3.18 -7.74
N ASP A 62 -1.90 -1.98 -8.07
CA ASP A 62 -2.54 -1.68 -9.34
C ASP A 62 -1.97 -0.45 -10.12
N PRO A 63 -0.86 0.20 -9.74
CA PRO A 63 -0.13 1.06 -10.68
C PRO A 63 0.57 0.26 -11.77
N PHE A 64 0.54 0.76 -13.00
CA PHE A 64 1.20 0.12 -14.15
C PHE A 64 2.68 0.47 -14.23
N GLY A 65 3.49 -0.26 -13.45
CA GLY A 65 4.92 -0.03 -13.30
C GLY A 65 5.24 0.86 -12.10
N HIS A 66 6.47 0.74 -11.59
CA HIS A 66 6.89 1.41 -10.36
C HIS A 66 8.06 2.36 -10.57
N SER A 67 7.98 3.53 -9.96
CA SER A 67 8.96 4.61 -10.07
C SER A 67 10.00 4.53 -8.95
N ALA A 68 11.24 4.89 -9.27
CA ALA A 68 12.28 5.04 -8.25
C ALA A 68 11.89 6.04 -7.15
N VAL A 69 11.12 7.07 -7.50
CA VAL A 69 10.63 8.12 -6.58
C VAL A 69 9.74 7.54 -5.49
N GLN A 70 8.82 6.64 -5.85
CA GLN A 70 7.96 5.95 -4.89
C GLN A 70 8.77 5.29 -3.76
N ALA A 71 9.87 4.63 -4.13
CA ALA A 71 10.68 3.86 -3.19
C ALA A 71 11.40 4.71 -2.14
N TYR A 72 11.97 5.85 -2.53
CA TYR A 72 12.80 6.63 -1.61
C TYR A 72 12.07 7.82 -0.98
N LEU A 73 10.92 8.25 -1.52
CA LEU A 73 10.29 9.51 -1.13
C LEU A 73 9.24 9.36 -0.03
N LEU A 74 8.45 8.29 -0.04
CA LEU A 74 7.22 8.21 0.77
C LEU A 74 7.40 7.50 2.13
N GLY A 75 8.62 7.24 2.56
CA GLY A 75 8.95 6.88 3.94
C GLY A 75 8.37 5.58 4.49
N ALA A 76 7.73 4.74 3.65
CA ALA A 76 7.27 3.42 4.07
C ALA A 76 8.46 2.47 4.22
N GLU A 77 8.38 1.57 5.19
CA GLU A 77 9.43 0.59 5.48
C GLU A 77 9.35 -0.62 4.57
N ALA A 78 8.14 -0.96 4.15
CA ALA A 78 7.85 -2.03 3.21
C ALA A 78 6.82 -1.57 2.17
N TYR A 79 6.98 -2.02 0.93
CA TYR A 79 6.00 -1.89 -0.13
C TYR A 79 5.60 -3.25 -0.67
N LEU A 80 4.30 -3.44 -0.87
CA LEU A 80 3.77 -4.48 -1.74
C LEU A 80 3.47 -3.86 -3.08
N LEU A 81 4.16 -4.38 -4.09
CA LEU A 81 4.21 -3.93 -5.48
C LEU A 81 3.57 -5.01 -6.38
N GLY A 82 3.18 -4.63 -7.60
CA GLY A 82 2.71 -5.56 -8.62
C GLY A 82 3.82 -6.46 -9.20
N ILE A 83 3.50 -7.17 -10.29
CA ILE A 83 4.32 -8.25 -10.87
C ILE A 83 5.77 -7.82 -11.20
N PHE A 84 6.74 -8.50 -10.62
CA PHE A 84 8.15 -8.49 -11.03
C PHE A 84 8.61 -9.87 -11.49
N SER A 85 9.51 -9.91 -12.48
CA SER A 85 9.71 -11.11 -13.31
C SER A 85 10.62 -12.20 -12.75
N LYS A 86 11.41 -11.99 -11.68
CA LYS A 86 12.43 -12.98 -11.24
C LYS A 86 12.75 -13.05 -9.75
N SER A 87 12.60 -11.96 -9.01
CA SER A 87 12.77 -11.92 -7.56
C SER A 87 11.55 -11.20 -6.97
N LEU A 88 10.74 -11.95 -6.24
CA LEU A 88 9.49 -11.43 -5.67
C LEU A 88 9.73 -10.61 -4.41
N GLU A 89 10.91 -10.69 -3.80
CA GLU A 89 11.26 -9.91 -2.62
C GLU A 89 12.66 -9.32 -2.81
N VAL A 90 12.81 -8.01 -2.62
CA VAL A 90 14.06 -7.29 -2.83
C VAL A 90 14.23 -6.16 -1.81
N ILE A 91 15.49 -5.80 -1.55
CA ILE A 91 15.82 -4.51 -0.95
C ILE A 91 15.94 -3.50 -2.09
N TRP A 92 14.96 -2.62 -2.22
CA TRP A 92 14.92 -1.64 -3.30
C TRP A 92 15.60 -0.34 -2.88
N ARG A 93 16.67 0.01 -3.60
CA ARG A 93 17.39 1.29 -3.48
C ARG A 93 16.99 2.23 -4.60
N GLY A 94 15.90 2.98 -4.40
CA GLY A 94 15.38 3.91 -5.42
C GLY A 94 16.26 5.13 -5.69
N SER A 95 17.08 5.56 -4.73
CA SER A 95 17.93 6.75 -4.88
C SER A 95 19.40 6.39 -4.98
N LYS A 96 20.05 6.81 -6.07
CA LYS A 96 21.51 6.68 -6.25
C LYS A 96 22.28 7.53 -5.24
N SER A 97 21.75 8.70 -4.88
CA SER A 97 22.42 9.66 -3.98
C SER A 97 22.25 9.29 -2.51
N LEU A 98 21.07 8.79 -2.11
CA LEU A 98 20.80 8.40 -0.73
C LEU A 98 21.24 6.95 -0.45
N GLY A 99 21.25 6.09 -1.47
CA GLY A 99 21.72 4.71 -1.35
C GLY A 99 20.95 3.94 -0.27
N SER A 100 21.67 3.36 0.68
CA SER A 100 21.07 2.54 1.74
C SER A 100 20.32 3.33 2.81
N SER A 101 20.45 4.66 2.90
CA SER A 101 19.73 5.46 3.89
C SER A 101 18.25 5.66 3.55
N ALA A 102 17.87 5.40 2.30
CA ALA A 102 16.49 5.49 1.81
C ALA A 102 16.09 4.21 1.05
N GLN A 103 16.59 3.05 1.52
CA GLN A 103 16.21 1.75 0.97
C GLN A 103 14.93 1.23 1.65
N ILE A 104 14.14 0.48 0.91
CA ILE A 104 12.91 -0.14 1.40
C ILE A 104 12.92 -1.64 1.13
N PHE A 105 12.15 -2.40 1.90
CA PHE A 105 11.80 -3.76 1.52
C PHE A 105 10.64 -3.72 0.52
N ALA A 106 10.75 -4.44 -0.58
CA ALA A 106 9.71 -4.50 -1.61
C ALA A 106 9.36 -5.95 -1.92
N GLY A 107 8.06 -6.27 -1.84
CA GLY A 107 7.49 -7.55 -2.23
C GLY A 107 6.65 -7.40 -3.50
N ALA A 108 6.62 -8.41 -4.34
CA ALA A 108 5.87 -8.50 -5.58
C ALA A 108 4.99 -9.75 -5.56
N PHE A 109 3.78 -9.66 -6.12
CA PHE A 109 2.96 -10.84 -6.30
C PHE A 109 3.54 -11.77 -7.38
N PRO A 110 3.43 -13.10 -7.21
CA PRO A 110 3.85 -14.07 -8.24
C PRO A 110 3.09 -13.90 -9.56
N GLU A 111 1.80 -13.55 -9.45
CA GLU A 111 0.87 -13.34 -10.56
C GLU A 111 0.07 -12.05 -10.27
N ALA A 112 -1.26 -12.08 -10.39
CA ALA A 112 -2.10 -10.95 -10.00
C ALA A 112 -2.22 -10.81 -8.46
N TYR A 113 -2.89 -9.75 -8.02
CA TYR A 113 -3.31 -9.57 -6.62
C TYR A 113 -4.62 -10.32 -6.29
N GLU A 114 -5.00 -11.26 -7.15
CA GLU A 114 -6.19 -12.09 -7.03
C GLU A 114 -5.95 -13.31 -6.13
N PRO A 115 -6.99 -13.86 -5.48
CA PRO A 115 -6.88 -15.15 -4.81
C PRO A 115 -6.56 -16.28 -5.81
N PRO A 116 -5.94 -17.37 -5.35
CA PRO A 116 -5.75 -18.56 -6.18
C PRO A 116 -7.06 -19.10 -6.72
N ASN A 117 -7.01 -19.78 -7.87
CA ASN A 117 -8.18 -20.37 -8.50
C ASN A 117 -8.94 -21.31 -7.53
N GLY A 118 -10.26 -21.16 -7.45
CA GLY A 118 -11.13 -21.90 -6.53
C GLY A 118 -11.23 -21.31 -5.11
N PHE A 119 -10.62 -20.15 -4.84
CA PHE A 119 -10.67 -19.45 -3.53
C PHE A 119 -11.34 -18.08 -3.60
N TYR A 120 -12.22 -17.87 -4.59
CA TYR A 120 -13.11 -16.71 -4.60
C TYR A 120 -14.32 -17.00 -3.70
N PHE A 121 -14.51 -16.19 -2.66
CA PHE A 121 -15.66 -16.31 -1.75
C PHE A 121 -16.58 -15.08 -1.82
N GLU A 122 -16.55 -14.40 -2.96
CA GLU A 122 -17.44 -13.28 -3.25
C GLU A 122 -18.86 -13.76 -3.53
N VAL A 123 -19.84 -12.89 -3.28
CA VAL A 123 -21.25 -13.23 -3.49
C VAL A 123 -21.51 -13.49 -4.98
N ASN A 124 -22.12 -14.64 -5.29
CA ASN A 124 -22.40 -15.14 -6.65
C ASN A 124 -21.18 -15.61 -7.46
N ASP A 125 -20.04 -15.88 -6.82
CA ASP A 125 -18.96 -16.61 -7.48
C ASP A 125 -19.32 -18.10 -7.64
N ASP A 126 -18.88 -18.72 -8.73
CA ASP A 126 -19.10 -20.14 -9.01
C ASP A 126 -18.16 -21.06 -8.19
N SER A 127 -17.20 -20.48 -7.46
CA SER A 127 -16.27 -21.22 -6.62
C SER A 127 -17.01 -22.00 -5.53
N PRO A 128 -16.56 -23.24 -5.24
CA PRO A 128 -17.19 -24.06 -4.21
C PRO A 128 -17.04 -23.40 -2.84
N ILE A 129 -18.15 -23.25 -2.12
CA ILE A 129 -18.13 -22.93 -0.68
C ILE A 129 -17.56 -24.16 0.02
N VAL A 130 -16.38 -24.00 0.64
CA VAL A 130 -15.70 -25.05 1.42
C VAL A 130 -16.58 -25.51 2.60
#